data_AF-A0A0Q5N1H4-F1
#
_entry.id   AF-A0A0Q5N1H4-F1
#
_cell.length_a   1.000
_cell.length_b   1.000
_cell.length_c   1.000
_cell.angle_alpha   90.00
_cell.angle_beta   90.00
_cell.angle_gamma   90.00
#
_symmetry.space_group_name_H-M   'P 1'
#
loop_
_entity.id
_entity.type
_entity.pdbx_description
1 polymer ?
#
loop_
_entity_poly.entity_id
_entity_poly.type
_entity_poly.pdbx_seq_one_letter_code
_entity_poly.pdbx_strand_id
1 'polypeptide(L)'
;MTRAGMVWAAVATALAVMVLLIIFILQNQDYVQVRYFGLEGAVPLGIALFIAAVGGGVLVAVAGAARIIQLRAAAHRRRVLSQRVR
;
A
#
# COMPACT_ATOMS: atom_id res chain seq x y z
N MET A 1 8.48 -7.78 21.30
CA MET A 1 7.67 -8.57 20.36
C MET A 1 8.60 -9.45 19.53
N THR A 2 8.38 -10.76 19.49
CA THR A 2 9.24 -11.68 18.72
C THR A 2 9.05 -11.43 17.22
N ARG A 3 10.09 -11.65 16.40
CA ARG A 3 10.01 -11.49 14.93
C ARG A 3 8.88 -12.35 14.34
N ALA A 4 8.67 -13.54 14.89
CA ALA A 4 7.57 -14.43 14.51
C ALA A 4 6.19 -13.79 14.79
N GLY A 5 5.99 -13.15 15.95
CA GLY A 5 4.73 -12.47 16.27
C GLY A 5 4.39 -11.32 15.31
N MET A 6 5.39 -10.57 14.85
CA MET A 6 5.17 -9.51 13.85
C MET A 6 4.79 -10.06 12.47
N VAL A 7 5.37 -11.20 12.06
CA VAL A 7 5.01 -11.85 10.79
C VAL A 7 3.57 -12.35 10.82
N TRP A 8 3.15 -13.01 11.89
CA TRP A 8 1.77 -13.48 12.03
C TRP A 8 0.76 -12.34 12.04
N ALA A 9 1.06 -11.23 12.71
CA ALA A 9 0.20 -10.04 12.69
C ALA A 9 0.08 -9.45 11.27
N ALA A 10 1.19 -9.39 10.52
CA ALA A 10 1.18 -8.91 9.14
C ALA A 10 0.37 -9.84 8.22
N VAL A 11 0.53 -11.16 8.36
CA VAL A 11 -0.24 -12.16 7.60
C VAL A 11 -1.72 -12.07 7.91
N ALA A 12 -2.10 -12.00 9.19
CA ALA A 12 -3.51 -11.85 9.59
C ALA A 12 -4.12 -10.56 9.03
N THR A 13 -3.38 -9.46 9.07
CA THR A 13 -3.82 -8.17 8.49
C THR A 13 -3.99 -8.28 6.97
N ALA A 14 -3.04 -8.90 6.27
CA ALA A 14 -3.12 -9.09 4.82
C ALA A 14 -4.32 -9.97 4.41
N LEU A 15 -4.60 -11.03 5.16
CA LEU A 15 -5.78 -11.87 4.94
C LEU A 15 -7.08 -11.11 5.19
N ALA A 16 -7.16 -10.31 6.25
CA ALA A 16 -8.33 -9.48 6.52
C ALA A 16 -8.59 -8.48 5.38
N VAL A 17 -7.54 -7.81 4.89
CA VAL A 17 -7.63 -6.91 3.73
C VAL A 17 -8.07 -7.68 2.48
N MET A 18 -7.53 -8.87 2.23
CA MET A 18 -7.93 -9.70 1.09
C MET A 18 -9.43 -10.03 1.11
N VAL A 19 -9.95 -10.45 2.26
CA VAL A 19 -11.39 -10.75 2.42
C VAL A 19 -12.24 -9.51 2.16
N LEU A 20 -11.86 -8.35 2.71
CA LEU A 20 -12.57 -7.10 2.47
C LEU A 20 -12.60 -6.71 0.99
N LEU A 21 -11.49 -6.90 0.28
CA LEU A 21 -11.43 -6.63 -1.17
C LEU A 21 -12.33 -7.57 -1.96
N ILE A 22 -12.41 -8.85 -1.58
CA ILE A 22 -13.31 -9.81 -2.24
C ILE A 22 -14.79 -9.41 -2.02
N ILE A 23 -15.18 -9.11 -0.78
CA ILE A 23 -16.54 -8.64 -0.46
C ILE A 23 -16.86 -7.38 -1.26
N PHE A 24 -15.92 -6.45 -1.29
CA PHE A 24 -16.04 -5.21 -2.02
C PHE A 24 -16.30 -5.44 -3.52
N ILE A 25 -15.49 -6.30 -4.17
CA ILE A 25 -15.65 -6.65 -5.58
C ILE A 25 -17.00 -7.32 -5.83
N LEU A 26 -17.41 -8.27 -4.97
CA LEU A 26 -18.67 -9.00 -5.11
C LEU A 26 -19.89 -8.11 -4.91
N GLN A 27 -19.83 -7.14 -4.00
CA GLN A 27 -20.94 -6.23 -3.73
C GLN A 27 -21.07 -5.12 -4.79
N ASN A 28 -19.98 -4.77 -5.48
CA ASN A 28 -19.95 -3.64 -6.41
C ASN A 28 -19.80 -4.10 -7.87
N GLN A 29 -20.63 -5.07 -8.30
CA GLN A 29 -20.66 -5.55 -9.69
C GLN A 29 -21.46 -4.65 -10.63
N ASP A 30 -22.12 -3.61 -10.11
CA ASP A 30 -22.90 -2.67 -10.92
C ASP A 30 -22.00 -1.90 -11.89
N TYR A 31 -22.43 -1.83 -13.16
CA TYR A 31 -21.77 -1.06 -14.19
C TYR A 31 -22.13 0.42 -14.04
N VAL A 32 -21.11 1.25 -13.82
CA VAL A 32 -21.27 2.70 -13.76
C VAL A 32 -20.66 3.32 -15.01
N GLN A 33 -21.38 4.27 -15.61
CA GLN A 33 -20.87 5.06 -16.73
C GLN A 33 -19.78 6.00 -16.24
N VAL A 34 -18.57 5.83 -16.75
CA VAL A 34 -17.43 6.69 -16.41
C VAL A 34 -17.04 7.51 -17.63
N ARG A 35 -16.95 8.82 -17.44
CA ARG A 35 -16.43 9.76 -18.43
C ARG A 35 -15.01 10.16 -18.07
N TYR A 36 -14.05 9.73 -18.86
CA TYR A 36 -12.65 10.14 -18.71
C TYR A 36 -12.16 10.79 -20.00
N PHE A 37 -11.74 12.06 -19.93
CA PHE A 37 -11.12 12.78 -21.05
C PHE A 37 -11.91 12.72 -22.38
N GLY A 38 -13.24 12.77 -22.32
CA GLY A 38 -14.11 12.74 -23.51
C GLY A 38 -14.45 11.35 -24.04
N LEU A 39 -13.91 10.29 -23.45
CA LEU A 39 -14.30 8.90 -23.69
C LEU A 39 -15.35 8.46 -22.67
N GLU A 40 -16.40 7.81 -23.16
CA GLU A 40 -17.48 7.24 -22.35
C GLU A 40 -17.33 5.72 -22.33
N GLY A 41 -17.28 5.14 -21.13
CA GLY A 41 -17.14 3.70 -20.96
C GLY A 41 -17.81 3.22 -19.69
N ALA A 42 -18.54 2.10 -19.77
CA ALA A 42 -19.11 1.45 -18.62
C ALA A 42 -18.06 0.53 -17.98
N VAL A 43 -17.74 0.79 -16.71
CA VAL A 43 -16.82 -0.04 -15.93
C VAL A 43 -17.56 -0.50 -14.67
N PRO A 44 -17.43 -1.78 -14.26
CA PRO A 44 -17.92 -2.22 -12.97
C PRO A 44 -17.35 -1.34 -11.86
N LEU A 45 -18.21 -0.75 -11.04
CA LEU A 45 -17.83 0.18 -9.98
C LEU A 45 -16.75 -0.41 -9.05
N GLY A 46 -16.88 -1.70 -8.76
CA GLY A 46 -15.93 -2.46 -7.94
C GLY A 46 -14.52 -2.49 -8.56
N ILE A 47 -14.40 -2.65 -9.87
CA ILE A 47 -13.09 -2.65 -10.55
C ILE A 47 -12.45 -1.25 -10.46
N ALA A 48 -13.23 -0.20 -10.72
CA ALA A 48 -12.75 1.18 -10.68
C ALA A 48 -12.20 1.54 -9.28
N LEU A 49 -12.98 1.24 -8.24
CA LEU A 49 -12.61 1.53 -6.86
C LEU A 49 -11.49 0.62 -6.34
N PHE A 50 -11.42 -0.64 -6.78
CA PHE A 50 -10.31 -1.54 -6.45
C PHE A 50 -8.99 -1.01 -7.01
N ILE A 51 -8.96 -0.61 -8.29
CA ILE A 51 -7.78 -0.02 -8.93
C ILE A 51 -7.37 1.27 -8.18
N ALA A 52 -8.33 2.12 -7.80
CA ALA A 52 -8.06 3.32 -7.02
C ALA A 52 -7.43 3.00 -5.64
N ALA A 53 -7.96 1.99 -4.93
CA ALA A 53 -7.44 1.55 -3.64
C ALA A 53 -6.02 0.98 -3.76
N VAL A 54 -5.77 0.14 -4.78
CA VAL A 54 -4.42 -0.41 -5.06
C VAL A 54 -3.45 0.72 -5.41
N GLY A 55 -3.86 1.67 -6.26
CA GLY A 55 -3.05 2.84 -6.61
C GLY A 55 -2.66 3.66 -5.37
N GLY A 56 -3.63 3.96 -4.50
CA GLY A 56 -3.39 4.63 -3.21
C GLY A 56 -2.45 3.84 -2.30
N GLY A 57 -2.64 2.52 -2.22
CA GLY A 57 -1.77 1.62 -1.45
C GLY A 57 -0.33 1.61 -1.94
N VAL A 58 -0.11 1.57 -3.26
CA VAL A 58 1.23 1.64 -3.86
C VAL A 58 1.91 2.96 -3.51
N LEU A 59 1.20 4.10 -3.59
CA LEU A 59 1.75 5.40 -3.22
C LEU A 59 2.19 5.44 -1.75
N VAL A 60 1.35 4.93 -0.84
CA VAL A 60 1.68 4.86 0.59
C VAL A 60 2.88 3.93 0.82
N ALA A 61 2.95 2.78 0.15
CA ALA A 61 4.07 1.85 0.25
C ALA A 61 5.38 2.47 -0.22
N VAL A 62 5.37 3.20 -1.35
CA VAL A 62 6.54 3.92 -1.87
C VAL A 62 6.98 5.00 -0.88
N ALA A 63 6.07 5.80 -0.35
CA ALA A 63 6.38 6.82 0.65
C ALA A 63 6.98 6.21 1.94
N GLY A 64 6.39 5.10 2.41
CA GLY A 64 6.89 4.35 3.57
C GLY A 64 8.29 3.78 3.33
N ALA A 65 8.51 3.14 2.18
CA ALA A 65 9.81 2.59 1.80
C ALA A 65 10.88 3.70 1.70
N ALA A 66 10.56 4.82 1.05
CA ALA A 66 11.44 5.98 0.98
C ALA A 66 11.83 6.49 2.37
N ARG A 67 10.86 6.59 3.29
CA ARG A 67 11.12 7.01 4.68
C ARG A 67 12.03 6.02 5.43
N ILE A 68 11.84 4.72 5.25
CA ILE A 68 12.70 3.70 5.87
C ILE A 68 14.14 3.80 5.34
N ILE A 69 14.30 3.99 4.02
CA ILE A 69 15.62 4.16 3.39
C ILE A 69 16.32 5.43 3.91
N GLN A 70 15.58 6.55 3.99
CA GLN A 70 16.09 7.82 4.55
C GLN A 70 16.60 7.64 5.99
N LEU A 71 15.82 6.96 6.84
CA LEU A 71 16.21 6.70 8.23
C LEU A 71 17.46 5.82 8.32
N ARG A 72 17.55 4.77 7.48
CA ARG A 72 18.72 3.89 7.43
C ARG A 72 19.98 4.63 6.97
N ALA A 73 19.87 5.47 5.93
CA ALA A 73 20.98 6.28 5.43
C ALA A 73 21.45 7.30 6.48
N ALA A 74 20.53 7.97 7.18
CA ALA A 74 20.84 8.90 8.25
C ALA A 74 21.54 8.21 9.44
N ALA A 75 21.07 7.02 9.84
CA ALA A 75 21.69 6.24 10.90
C ALA A 75 23.10 5.77 10.52
N HIS A 76 23.31 5.35 9.27
CA HIS A 76 24.62 4.95 8.77
C HIS A 76 25.61 6.13 8.76
N ARG A 77 25.18 7.30 8.23
CA ARG A 77 26.02 8.52 8.20
C ARG A 77 26.41 8.99 9.60
N ARG A 78 25.51 8.91 10.59
CA ARG A 78 25.83 9.21 12.00
C ARG A 78 26.92 8.30 12.54
N ARG A 79 26.86 6.99 12.28
CA ARG A 79 27.89 6.03 12.74
C ARG A 79 29.28 6.34 12.18
N VAL A 80 29.37 6.67 10.89
CA VAL A 80 30.65 7.03 10.24
C VAL A 80 31.25 8.31 10.83
N LEU A 81 30.42 9.32 11.08
CA LEU A 81 30.87 10.58 11.70
C LEU A 81 31.35 10.37 13.14
N SER A 82 30.67 9.53 13.92
CA SER A 82 31.10 9.19 15.30
C SER A 82 32.43 8.44 15.34
N GLN A 83 32.80 7.72 14.29
CA GLN A 83 34.10 7.04 14.18
C GLN A 83 35.27 7.98 13.84
N ARG A 84 35.02 9.15 13.25
CA ARG A 84 36.06 10.13 12.90
C ARG A 84 36.46 11.07 14.05
N VAL A 85 35.69 11.09 15.13
CA VAL A 85 35.91 11.97 16.30
C VAL A 85 36.64 11.24 17.44
N ARG A 86 36.93 9.94 17.29
CA ARG A 86 37.85 9.17 18.13
C ARG A 86 39.17 8.98 17.39
#